data_AF-A0A0F7RSW0-F1
#
_entry.id   AF-A0A0F7RSW0-F1
#
_cell.length_a   1.000
_cell.length_b   1.000
_cell.length_c   1.000
_cell.angle_alpha   90.00
_cell.angle_beta   90.00
_cell.angle_gamma   90.00
#
_symmetry.space_group_name_H-M   'P 1'
#
loop_
_entity.id
_entity.type
_entity.pdbx_description
1 polymer ?
#
loop_
_entity_poly.entity_id
_entity_poly.type
_entity_poly.pdbx_seq_one_letter_code
_entity_poly.pdbx_strand_id
1 'polypeptide(L)'
;MSTTTLAHGHTPIHPRAPTANLVSVKVLISLIGQVVICGTFQICAFYYVRRQPWYTPPIIDPDAELNSSNPENSAVFLISSFQYTIGCLVYTTGYPYRKNPITNVWLMASVTLLLLFSLYALFTPEGLVADVLGLVRFPRSFRVKLFVAVVVNTLLSFVFEGVLAKYVVRLVKVIQRLSRRSKRAKRKYGSKTYKAVERSMQHNGDA
;
A
#
# COMPACT_ATOMS: atom_id res chain seq x y z
N MET A 1 -16.29 53.43 16.76
CA MET A 1 -15.08 52.86 17.37
C MET A 1 -15.14 51.35 17.18
N SER A 2 -14.28 50.86 16.27
CA SER A 2 -13.91 49.46 15.99
C SER A 2 -15.02 48.42 15.75
N THR A 3 -15.28 48.18 14.47
CA THR A 3 -16.01 47.03 13.92
C THR A 3 -15.23 45.73 14.13
N THR A 4 -15.79 44.82 14.90
CA THR A 4 -15.32 43.45 15.10
C THR A 4 -15.58 42.62 13.84
N THR A 5 -14.56 42.44 13.00
CA THR A 5 -14.61 41.51 11.89
C THR A 5 -14.53 40.08 12.44
N LEU A 6 -15.66 39.38 12.38
CA LEU A 6 -15.76 37.93 12.57
C LEU A 6 -15.01 37.22 11.44
N ALA A 7 -13.68 37.17 11.53
CA ALA A 7 -12.88 36.34 10.65
C ALA A 7 -13.17 34.87 10.98
N HIS A 8 -13.96 34.25 10.14
CA HIS A 8 -14.32 32.83 10.14
C HIS A 8 -13.05 31.99 10.38
N GLY A 9 -13.03 31.20 11.46
CA GLY A 9 -11.83 30.48 11.93
C GLY A 9 -11.26 29.55 10.86
N HIS A 10 -10.22 29.99 10.16
CA HIS A 10 -9.49 29.17 9.21
C HIS A 10 -8.72 28.08 9.97
N THR A 11 -8.86 26.82 9.56
CA THR A 11 -8.03 25.74 10.11
C THR A 11 -6.55 26.04 9.85
N PRO A 12 -5.68 25.96 10.88
CA PRO A 12 -4.27 26.27 10.72
C PRO A 12 -3.64 25.35 9.67
N ILE A 13 -3.06 25.97 8.63
CA ILE A 13 -2.41 25.26 7.52
C ILE A 13 -1.07 24.72 8.02
N HIS A 14 -0.80 23.43 7.78
CA HIS A 14 0.42 22.80 8.26
C HIS A 14 1.67 23.44 7.60
N PRO A 15 2.73 23.80 8.35
CA PRO A 15 3.86 24.59 7.82
C PRO A 15 4.69 23.92 6.72
N ARG A 16 4.61 22.59 6.59
CA ARG A 16 5.30 21.85 5.51
C ARG A 16 4.42 21.78 4.27
N ALA A 17 4.90 22.25 3.13
CA ALA A 17 4.24 22.04 1.84
C ALA A 17 4.10 20.53 1.52
N PRO A 18 2.96 20.09 0.96
CA PRO A 18 2.80 18.73 0.46
C PRO A 18 3.82 18.49 -0.67
N THR A 19 4.20 17.23 -0.88
CA THR A 19 5.07 16.88 -2.00
C THR A 19 4.36 17.19 -3.31
N ALA A 20 4.95 18.03 -4.16
CA ALA A 20 4.41 18.40 -5.48
C ALA A 20 4.31 17.22 -6.47
N ASN A 21 4.91 16.07 -6.13
CA ASN A 21 4.79 14.85 -6.92
C ASN A 21 3.53 14.08 -6.53
N LEU A 22 2.69 13.81 -7.53
CA LEU A 22 1.44 13.03 -7.42
C LEU A 22 1.67 11.65 -6.79
N VAL A 23 2.84 11.05 -7.03
CA VAL A 23 3.26 9.77 -6.45
C VAL A 23 4.62 9.95 -5.78
N SER A 24 4.65 9.84 -4.45
CA SER A 24 5.90 9.84 -3.70
C SER A 24 6.57 8.47 -3.78
N VAL A 25 7.90 8.42 -3.90
CA VAL A 25 8.68 7.18 -3.86
C VAL A 25 8.35 6.33 -2.62
N LYS A 26 8.04 6.98 -1.49
CA LYS A 26 7.56 6.30 -0.29
C LYS A 26 6.29 5.48 -0.55
N VAL A 27 5.31 6.09 -1.20
CA VAL A 27 4.00 5.49 -1.45
C VAL A 27 4.14 4.36 -2.46
N LEU A 28 4.98 4.52 -3.49
CA LEU A 28 5.22 3.46 -4.47
C LEU A 28 5.91 2.23 -3.85
N ILE A 29 6.93 2.43 -3.01
CA ILE A 29 7.61 1.32 -2.32
C ILE A 29 6.64 0.60 -1.36
N SER A 30 5.78 1.36 -0.67
CA SER A 30 4.71 0.81 0.18
C SER A 30 3.74 -0.04 -0.63
N LEU A 31 3.23 0.49 -1.74
CA LEU A 31 2.32 -0.23 -2.63
C LEU A 31 2.94 -1.53 -3.16
N ILE A 32 4.17 -1.47 -3.66
CA ILE A 32 4.86 -2.67 -4.19
C ILE A 32 5.07 -3.71 -3.09
N GLY A 33 5.51 -3.29 -1.90
CA GLY A 33 5.71 -4.20 -0.77
C GLY A 33 4.42 -4.90 -0.34
N GLN A 34 3.31 -4.16 -0.29
CA GLN A 34 1.99 -4.73 0.01
C GLN A 34 1.52 -5.69 -1.08
N VAL A 35 1.71 -5.37 -2.36
CA VAL A 35 1.38 -6.28 -3.47
C VAL A 35 2.17 -7.58 -3.35
N VAL A 36 3.46 -7.53 -3.00
CA VAL A 36 4.28 -8.73 -2.79
C VAL A 36 3.78 -9.55 -1.60
N ILE A 37 3.43 -8.91 -0.47
CA ILE A 37 2.89 -9.60 0.70
C ILE A 37 1.56 -10.28 0.34
N CYS A 38 0.62 -9.54 -0.25
CA CYS A 38 -0.68 -10.09 -0.65
C CYS A 38 -0.54 -11.22 -1.67
N GLY A 39 0.31 -11.02 -2.69
CA GLY A 39 0.58 -12.02 -3.73
C GLY A 39 1.20 -13.31 -3.15
N THR A 40 2.08 -13.19 -2.16
CA THR A 40 2.64 -14.36 -1.47
C THR A 40 1.55 -15.18 -0.80
N PHE A 41 0.61 -14.53 -0.09
CA PHE A 41 -0.52 -15.24 0.52
C PHE A 41 -1.47 -15.86 -0.50
N GLN A 42 -1.71 -15.19 -1.63
CA GLN A 42 -2.52 -15.74 -2.72
C GLN A 42 -1.87 -16.98 -3.33
N ILE A 43 -0.57 -16.94 -3.60
CA ILE A 43 0.21 -18.08 -4.12
C ILE A 43 0.21 -19.22 -3.10
N CYS A 44 0.47 -18.93 -1.82
CA CYS A 44 0.42 -19.93 -0.76
C CYS A 44 -0.96 -20.59 -0.67
N ALA A 45 -2.04 -19.82 -0.74
CA ALA A 45 -3.40 -20.36 -0.72
C ALA A 45 -3.69 -21.23 -1.93
N PHE A 46 -3.28 -20.80 -3.12
CA PHE A 46 -3.41 -21.56 -4.36
C PHE A 46 -2.78 -22.96 -4.25
N TYR A 47 -1.52 -23.03 -3.81
CA TYR A 47 -0.86 -24.31 -3.59
C TYR A 47 -1.43 -25.10 -2.40
N TYR A 48 -1.90 -24.41 -1.36
CA TYR A 48 -2.48 -25.05 -0.18
C TYR A 48 -3.81 -25.74 -0.48
N VAL A 49 -4.65 -25.18 -1.35
CA VAL A 49 -5.88 -25.80 -1.86
C VAL A 49 -5.57 -27.12 -2.56
N ARG A 50 -4.58 -27.14 -3.46
CA ARG A 50 -4.17 -28.33 -4.22
C ARG A 50 -3.68 -29.49 -3.36
N ARG A 51 -3.18 -29.20 -2.16
CA ARG A 51 -2.69 -30.20 -1.20
C ARG A 51 -3.79 -30.78 -0.32
N GLN A 52 -5.03 -30.29 -0.42
CA GLN A 52 -6.10 -30.78 0.42
C GLN A 52 -6.64 -32.14 -0.08
N PRO A 53 -7.06 -33.04 0.83
CA PRO A 53 -7.54 -34.37 0.45
C PRO A 53 -8.87 -34.37 -0.30
N TRP A 54 -9.65 -33.28 -0.17
CA TRP A 54 -10.93 -33.09 -0.86
C TRP A 54 -10.78 -32.38 -2.21
N TYR A 55 -9.56 -31.98 -2.58
CA TYR A 55 -9.31 -31.27 -3.83
C TYR A 55 -9.40 -32.23 -5.01
N THR A 56 -10.25 -31.88 -5.98
CA THR A 56 -10.33 -32.54 -7.28
C THR A 56 -9.79 -31.60 -8.36
N PRO A 57 -8.77 -32.02 -9.13
CA PRO A 57 -8.26 -31.20 -10.22
C PRO A 57 -9.36 -30.99 -11.27
N PRO A 58 -9.49 -29.76 -11.82
CA PRO A 58 -10.47 -29.50 -12.86
C PRO A 58 -10.13 -30.29 -14.12
N ILE A 59 -11.15 -30.89 -14.74
CA ILE A 59 -11.02 -31.57 -16.01
C ILE A 59 -10.97 -30.49 -17.10
N ILE A 60 -9.87 -30.44 -17.85
CA ILE A 60 -9.69 -29.52 -18.95
C ILE A 60 -10.25 -30.20 -20.19
N ASP A 61 -11.48 -29.86 -20.54
CA ASP A 61 -12.14 -30.38 -21.73
C ASP A 61 -12.20 -29.26 -22.79
N PRO A 62 -11.57 -29.42 -23.97
CA PRO A 62 -11.50 -28.37 -24.99
C PRO A 62 -12.86 -27.99 -25.60
N ASP A 63 -13.87 -28.86 -25.47
CA ASP A 63 -15.22 -28.68 -26.03
C ASP A 63 -16.28 -28.29 -24.98
N ALA A 64 -15.92 -28.27 -23.69
CA ALA A 64 -16.83 -27.87 -22.61
C ALA A 64 -16.74 -26.35 -22.33
N GLU A 65 -17.85 -25.77 -21.87
CA GLU A 65 -17.86 -24.38 -21.37
C GLU A 65 -16.77 -24.18 -20.31
N LEU A 66 -16.08 -23.02 -20.36
CA LEU A 66 -15.02 -22.67 -19.43
C LEU A 66 -15.52 -22.80 -17.98
N ASN A 67 -15.06 -23.85 -17.30
CA ASN A 67 -15.34 -24.06 -15.88
C ASN A 67 -14.69 -22.95 -15.04
N SER A 68 -15.44 -21.86 -14.84
CA SER A 68 -15.02 -20.71 -14.03
C SER A 68 -15.00 -21.02 -12.52
N SER A 69 -15.79 -22.02 -12.12
CA SER A 69 -15.97 -22.48 -10.74
C SER A 69 -14.87 -23.47 -10.32
N ASN A 70 -13.66 -22.95 -10.13
CA ASN A 70 -12.51 -23.74 -9.65
C ASN A 70 -12.26 -23.49 -8.15
N PRO A 71 -11.95 -24.53 -7.35
CA PRO A 71 -11.66 -24.38 -5.92
C PRO A 71 -10.44 -23.49 -5.66
N GLU A 72 -9.48 -23.46 -6.58
CA GLU A 72 -8.32 -22.55 -6.53
C GLU A 72 -8.74 -21.10 -6.68
N ASN A 73 -9.56 -20.83 -7.71
CA ASN A 73 -10.05 -19.50 -8.01
C ASN A 73 -10.90 -18.96 -6.85
N SER A 74 -11.82 -19.77 -6.33
CA SER A 74 -12.65 -19.37 -5.20
C SER A 74 -11.82 -19.07 -3.94
N ALA A 75 -10.77 -19.83 -3.64
CA ALA A 75 -9.92 -19.58 -2.48
C ALA A 75 -9.10 -18.28 -2.63
N VAL A 76 -8.53 -18.04 -3.82
CA VAL A 76 -7.77 -16.82 -4.12
C VAL A 76 -8.70 -15.60 -4.14
N PHE A 77 -9.90 -15.73 -4.73
CA PHE A 77 -10.95 -14.70 -4.71
C PHE A 77 -11.33 -14.32 -3.28
N LEU A 78 -11.59 -15.31 -2.42
CA LEU A 78 -11.95 -15.05 -1.03
C LEU A 78 -10.83 -14.33 -0.27
N ILE A 79 -9.57 -14.73 -0.42
CA ILE A 79 -8.46 -14.02 0.24
C ILE A 79 -8.30 -12.60 -0.31
N SER A 80 -8.33 -12.45 -1.63
CA SER A 80 -8.13 -11.17 -2.30
C SER A 80 -9.23 -10.15 -2.00
N SER A 81 -10.49 -10.58 -1.82
CA SER A 81 -11.59 -9.67 -1.47
C SER A 81 -11.36 -8.99 -0.11
N PHE A 82 -10.88 -9.74 0.89
CA PHE A 82 -10.44 -9.15 2.17
C PHE A 82 -9.22 -8.26 1.99
N GLN A 83 -8.22 -8.70 1.22
CA GLN A 83 -6.99 -7.92 0.98
C GLN A 83 -7.28 -6.57 0.33
N TYR A 84 -8.17 -6.50 -0.65
CA TYR A 84 -8.53 -5.24 -1.30
C TYR A 84 -9.26 -4.30 -0.33
N THR A 85 -10.17 -4.85 0.48
CA THR A 85 -10.92 -4.07 1.46
C THR A 85 -10.00 -3.50 2.56
N ILE A 86 -9.12 -4.33 3.12
CA ILE A 86 -8.12 -3.91 4.11
C ILE A 86 -7.08 -2.98 3.49
N GLY A 87 -6.62 -3.26 2.27
CA GLY A 87 -5.67 -2.42 1.54
C GLY A 87 -6.18 -0.99 1.38
N CYS A 88 -7.47 -0.81 1.11
CA CYS A 88 -8.10 0.52 1.07
C CYS A 88 -7.93 1.28 2.40
N LEU A 89 -8.14 0.64 3.55
CA LEU A 89 -7.91 1.26 4.87
C LEU A 89 -6.44 1.63 5.09
N VAL A 90 -5.53 0.72 4.74
CA VAL A 90 -4.09 0.92 4.92
C VAL A 90 -3.59 2.09 4.05
N TYR A 91 -4.05 2.21 2.81
CA TYR A 91 -3.61 3.28 1.91
C TYR A 91 -4.30 4.63 2.15
N THR A 92 -5.49 4.64 2.75
CA THR A 92 -6.17 5.89 3.11
C THR A 92 -5.51 6.57 4.32
N THR A 93 -4.69 5.85 5.09
CA THR A 93 -3.96 6.42 6.22
C THR A 93 -2.79 7.28 5.76
N GLY A 94 -2.91 8.61 5.86
CA GLY A 94 -1.96 9.57 5.26
C GLY A 94 -1.50 10.69 6.20
N TYR A 95 -0.89 10.38 7.34
CA TYR A 95 -0.27 11.40 8.21
C TYR A 95 0.97 12.03 7.53
N PRO A 96 1.21 13.36 7.59
CA PRO A 96 0.53 14.40 8.39
C PRO A 96 -0.56 15.20 7.66
N TYR A 97 -0.78 14.97 6.37
CA TYR A 97 -1.63 15.82 5.52
C TYR A 97 -3.10 15.38 5.47
N ARG A 98 -3.42 14.14 5.86
CA ARG A 98 -4.79 13.62 5.92
C ARG A 98 -5.15 13.24 7.36
N LYS A 99 -6.40 13.53 7.73
CA LYS A 99 -7.01 13.06 8.98
C LYS A 99 -7.13 11.52 8.96
N ASN A 100 -7.26 10.93 10.13
CA ASN A 100 -7.46 9.48 10.29
C ASN A 100 -8.69 9.03 9.46
N PRO A 101 -8.60 7.96 8.63
CA PRO A 101 -9.73 7.46 7.84
C PRO A 101 -11.00 7.20 8.66
N ILE A 102 -10.86 6.90 9.96
CA ILE A 102 -11.99 6.68 10.89
C ILE A 102 -12.92 7.91 10.98
N THR A 103 -12.41 9.11 10.72
CA THR A 103 -13.24 10.34 10.73
C THR A 103 -14.21 10.42 9.56
N ASN A 104 -14.00 9.65 8.49
CA ASN A 104 -14.90 9.63 7.33
C ASN A 104 -15.93 8.50 7.48
N VAL A 105 -17.13 8.88 7.94
CA VAL A 105 -18.24 7.93 8.19
C VAL A 105 -18.60 7.12 6.94
N TRP A 106 -18.64 7.75 5.76
CA TRP A 106 -18.98 7.07 4.51
C TRP A 106 -17.94 6.02 4.13
N LEU A 107 -16.66 6.36 4.24
CA LEU A 107 -15.56 5.40 4.00
C LEU A 107 -15.65 4.22 4.97
N MET A 108 -15.84 4.51 6.26
CA MET A 108 -15.93 3.47 7.28
C MET A 108 -17.17 2.59 7.10
N ALA A 109 -18.31 3.17 6.70
CA ALA A 109 -19.52 2.43 6.39
C ALA A 109 -19.32 1.50 5.19
N SER A 110 -18.75 1.99 4.09
CA SER A 110 -18.46 1.16 2.90
C SER A 110 -17.49 0.04 3.20
N VAL A 111 -16.40 0.31 3.93
CA VAL A 111 -15.43 -0.73 4.31
C VAL A 111 -16.06 -1.77 5.23
N THR A 112 -16.86 -1.34 6.21
CA THR A 112 -17.55 -2.25 7.12
C THR A 112 -18.53 -3.14 6.36
N LEU A 113 -19.31 -2.57 5.44
CA LEU A 113 -20.22 -3.32 4.58
C LEU A 113 -19.49 -4.34 3.70
N LEU A 114 -18.38 -3.94 3.08
CA LEU A 114 -17.56 -4.82 2.24
C LEU A 114 -16.90 -5.94 3.06
N LEU A 115 -16.46 -5.67 4.29
CA LEU A 115 -15.95 -6.68 5.20
C LEU A 115 -17.04 -7.67 5.62
N LEU A 116 -18.22 -7.18 5.98
CA LEU A 116 -19.37 -8.03 6.31
C LEU A 116 -19.80 -8.89 5.13
N PHE A 117 -19.82 -8.32 3.93
CA PHE A 117 -20.10 -9.07 2.70
C PHE A 117 -19.03 -10.13 2.42
N SER A 118 -17.75 -9.80 2.62
CA SER A 118 -16.64 -10.77 2.45
C SER A 118 -16.71 -11.89 3.48
N LEU A 119 -17.08 -11.59 4.73
CA LEU A 119 -17.34 -12.58 5.77
C LEU A 119 -18.54 -13.48 5.43
N TYR A 120 -19.62 -12.88 4.94
CA TYR A 120 -20.79 -13.61 4.46
C TYR A 120 -20.41 -14.57 3.32
N ALA A 121 -19.68 -14.09 2.31
CA ALA A 121 -19.22 -14.92 1.19
C ALA A 121 -18.27 -16.05 1.64
N LEU A 122 -17.45 -15.84 2.67
CA LEU A 122 -16.55 -16.86 3.21
C LEU A 122 -17.28 -17.96 3.99
N PHE A 123 -18.26 -17.60 4.83
CA PHE A 123 -18.94 -18.56 5.70
C PHE A 123 -20.18 -19.20 5.06
N THR A 124 -20.83 -18.52 4.12
CA THR A 124 -22.07 -18.95 3.45
C THR A 124 -21.86 -19.05 1.93
N PRO A 125 -21.14 -20.08 1.43
CA PRO A 125 -20.94 -20.31 -0.01
C PRO A 125 -22.15 -21.03 -0.63
N GLU A 126 -23.36 -20.59 -0.30
CA GLU A 126 -24.60 -21.14 -0.83
C GLU A 126 -25.60 -20.04 -1.18
N GLY A 127 -26.31 -20.23 -2.29
CA GLY A 127 -27.29 -19.30 -2.83
C GLY A 127 -26.77 -18.42 -3.97
N LEU A 128 -27.62 -17.49 -4.42
CA LEU A 128 -27.39 -16.65 -5.60
C LEU A 128 -26.04 -15.92 -5.59
N VAL A 129 -25.58 -15.49 -4.42
CA VAL A 129 -24.29 -14.80 -4.28
C VAL A 129 -23.12 -15.74 -4.61
N ALA A 130 -23.18 -17.01 -4.21
CA ALA A 130 -22.14 -17.98 -4.53
C ALA A 130 -22.16 -18.34 -6.02
N ASP A 131 -23.34 -18.46 -6.62
CA ASP A 131 -23.49 -18.77 -8.04
C ASP A 131 -23.00 -17.60 -8.93
N VAL A 132 -23.36 -16.36 -8.59
CA VAL A 132 -22.90 -15.15 -9.29
C VAL A 132 -21.38 -14.97 -9.16
N LEU A 133 -20.81 -15.32 -8.00
CA LEU A 133 -19.37 -15.22 -7.75
C LEU A 133 -18.57 -16.45 -8.21
N GLY A 134 -19.22 -17.52 -8.68
CA GLY A 134 -18.56 -18.77 -9.05
C GLY A 134 -17.82 -19.43 -7.87
N LEU A 135 -18.38 -19.34 -6.66
CA LEU A 135 -17.77 -19.85 -5.44
C LEU A 135 -18.02 -21.36 -5.26
N VAL A 136 -16.94 -22.12 -5.12
CA VAL A 136 -16.98 -23.55 -4.82
C VAL A 136 -17.18 -23.79 -3.31
N ARG A 137 -17.91 -24.86 -2.97
CA ARG A 137 -18.15 -25.25 -1.58
C ARG A 137 -16.90 -25.87 -0.94
N PHE A 138 -16.46 -25.30 0.17
CA PHE A 138 -15.35 -25.83 0.98
C PHE A 138 -15.82 -26.48 2.28
N PRO A 139 -15.08 -27.46 2.83
CA PRO A 139 -15.32 -27.94 4.19
C PRO A 139 -15.07 -26.83 5.22
N ARG A 140 -15.83 -26.84 6.32
CA ARG A 140 -15.77 -25.80 7.38
C ARG A 140 -14.35 -25.59 7.93
N SER A 141 -13.59 -26.67 8.10
CA SER A 141 -12.20 -26.63 8.58
C SER A 141 -11.28 -25.84 7.66
N PHE A 142 -11.50 -25.90 6.34
CA PHE A 142 -10.72 -25.14 5.37
C PHE A 142 -11.07 -23.65 5.39
N ARG A 143 -12.36 -23.31 5.53
CA ARG A 143 -12.82 -21.91 5.62
C ARG A 143 -12.19 -21.18 6.81
N VAL A 144 -12.13 -21.83 7.97
CA VAL A 144 -11.48 -21.25 9.16
C VAL A 144 -9.99 -21.03 8.91
N LYS A 145 -9.30 -21.96 8.23
CA LYS A 145 -7.88 -21.79 7.89
C LYS A 145 -7.66 -20.63 6.89
N LEU A 146 -8.54 -20.46 5.90
CA LEU A 146 -8.51 -19.29 5.01
C LEU A 146 -8.71 -17.99 5.79
N PHE A 147 -9.68 -17.97 6.72
CA PHE A 147 -9.91 -16.81 7.57
C PHE A 147 -8.68 -16.46 8.42
N VAL A 148 -8.05 -17.46 9.05
CA VAL A 148 -6.80 -17.27 9.80
C VAL A 148 -5.70 -16.72 8.90
N ALA A 149 -5.57 -17.23 7.67
CA ALA A 149 -4.59 -16.71 6.70
C ALA A 149 -4.84 -15.23 6.36
N VAL A 150 -6.10 -14.82 6.20
CA VAL A 150 -6.49 -13.42 5.99
C VAL A 150 -6.14 -12.55 7.20
N VAL A 151 -6.41 -13.02 8.41
CA VAL A 151 -6.08 -12.28 9.64
C VAL A 151 -4.57 -12.10 9.76
N VAL A 152 -3.79 -13.17 9.56
CA VAL A 152 -2.32 -13.10 9.58
C VAL A 152 -1.79 -12.17 8.50
N ASN A 153 -2.32 -12.25 7.27
CA ASN A 153 -1.96 -11.35 6.18
C ASN A 153 -2.23 -9.88 6.56
N THR A 154 -3.40 -9.60 7.11
CA THR A 154 -3.79 -8.26 7.57
C THR A 154 -2.83 -7.73 8.62
N LEU A 155 -2.53 -8.52 9.65
CA LEU A 155 -1.57 -8.15 10.69
C LEU A 155 -0.18 -7.87 10.10
N LEU A 156 0.28 -8.73 9.20
CA LEU A 156 1.57 -8.56 8.54
C LEU A 156 1.62 -7.29 7.69
N SER A 157 0.56 -6.98 6.96
CA SER A 157 0.42 -5.75 6.17
C SER A 157 0.47 -4.49 7.04
N PHE A 158 -0.18 -4.49 8.21
CA PHE A 158 -0.10 -3.37 9.16
C PHE A 158 1.30 -3.20 9.77
N VAL A 159 1.92 -4.31 10.17
CA VAL A 159 3.29 -4.31 10.71
C VAL A 159 4.28 -3.82 9.66
N PHE A 160 4.13 -4.29 8.42
CA PHE A 160 4.96 -3.88 7.29
C PHE A 160 4.90 -2.37 7.07
N GLU A 161 3.72 -1.75 7.06
CA GLU A 161 3.64 -0.28 6.94
C GLU A 161 4.32 0.46 8.08
N GLY A 162 4.10 0.01 9.32
CA GLY A 162 4.72 0.62 10.50
C GLY A 162 6.25 0.56 10.46
N VAL A 163 6.79 -0.56 9.97
CA VAL A 163 8.22 -0.80 9.83
C VAL A 163 8.80 -0.05 8.62
N LEU A 164 8.11 -0.10 7.48
CA LEU A 164 8.50 0.57 6.24
C LEU A 164 8.61 2.08 6.42
N ALA A 165 7.69 2.70 7.17
CA ALA A 165 7.75 4.11 7.50
C ALA A 165 9.10 4.49 8.15
N LYS A 166 9.62 3.65 9.06
CA LYS A 166 10.94 3.87 9.70
C LYS A 166 12.10 3.71 8.73
N TYR A 167 12.03 2.73 7.82
CA TYR A 167 13.07 2.52 6.80
C TYR A 167 13.13 3.66 5.79
N VAL A 168 11.97 4.13 5.31
CA VAL A 168 11.91 5.25 4.37
C VAL A 168 12.48 6.52 4.98
N VAL A 169 12.17 6.82 6.25
CA VAL A 169 12.77 7.97 6.94
C VAL A 169 14.30 7.87 7.01
N ARG A 170 14.84 6.67 7.27
CA ARG A 170 16.29 6.43 7.24
C ARG A 170 16.87 6.65 5.84
N LEU A 171 16.25 6.10 4.79
CA LEU A 171 16.69 6.28 3.40
C LEU A 171 16.68 7.76 2.99
N VAL A 172 15.61 8.49 3.30
CA VAL A 172 15.53 9.94 3.02
C VAL A 172 16.66 10.69 3.73
N LYS A 173 16.95 10.37 5.00
CA LYS A 173 18.09 10.97 5.73
C LYS A 173 19.44 10.66 5.06
N VAL A 174 19.65 9.43 4.57
CA VAL A 174 20.87 9.04 3.85
C VAL A 174 21.00 9.83 2.55
N ILE A 175 19.95 9.86 1.74
CA ILE A 175 19.93 10.60 0.46
C ILE A 175 20.17 12.09 0.70
N GLN A 176 19.53 12.68 1.71
CA GLN A 176 19.77 14.09 2.07
C GLN A 176 21.22 14.34 2.49
N ARG A 177 21.84 13.44 3.26
CA ARG A 177 23.26 13.53 3.63
C ARG A 177 24.17 13.44 2.41
N LEU A 178 23.90 12.52 1.48
CA LEU A 178 24.66 12.37 0.25
C LEU A 178 24.51 13.59 -0.67
N SER A 179 23.29 14.09 -0.84
CA SER A 179 23.00 15.31 -1.63
C SER A 179 23.69 16.54 -1.04
N ARG A 180 23.65 16.72 0.28
CA ARG A 180 24.37 17.81 0.97
C ARG A 180 25.89 17.68 0.82
N ARG A 181 26.46 16.46 0.91
CA ARG A 181 27.89 16.21 0.65
C ARG A 181 28.27 16.55 -0.80
N SER A 182 27.48 16.11 -1.77
CA SER A 182 27.70 16.41 -3.19
C SER A 182 27.63 17.91 -3.49
N LYS A 183 26.61 18.62 -2.99
CA LYS A 183 26.51 20.09 -3.13
C LYS A 183 27.66 20.82 -2.44
N ARG A 184 28.10 20.36 -1.27
CA ARG A 184 29.25 20.95 -0.54
C ARG A 184 30.57 20.69 -1.28
N ALA A 185 30.76 19.52 -1.87
CA ALA A 185 31.91 19.20 -2.71
C ALA A 185 31.93 20.08 -3.97
N LYS A 186 30.78 20.25 -4.65
CA LYS A 186 30.65 21.09 -5.85
C LYS A 186 30.90 22.58 -5.55
N ARG A 187 30.40 23.10 -4.41
CA ARG A 187 30.74 24.46 -3.92
C ARG A 187 32.23 24.63 -3.61
N LYS A 188 32.86 23.64 -2.96
CA LYS A 188 34.29 23.69 -2.63
C LYS A 188 35.16 23.63 -3.89
N TYR A 189 34.76 22.86 -4.90
CA TYR A 189 35.42 22.84 -6.20
C TYR A 189 35.31 24.18 -6.92
N GLY A 190 34.10 24.73 -7.07
CA GLY A 190 33.88 26.03 -7.72
C GLY A 190 34.61 27.20 -7.02
N SER A 191 34.69 27.19 -5.70
CA SER A 191 35.47 28.18 -4.94
C SER A 191 36.98 28.07 -5.19
N LYS A 192 37.51 26.86 -5.39
CA LYS A 192 38.94 26.66 -5.72
C LYS A 192 39.25 27.15 -7.13
N THR A 193 38.37 26.90 -8.11
CA THR A 193 38.54 27.41 -9.48
C THR A 193 38.48 28.93 -9.51
N TYR A 194 37.53 29.55 -8.80
CA TYR A 194 37.46 31.01 -8.71
C TYR A 194 38.74 31.63 -8.13
N LYS A 195 39.24 31.08 -7.01
CA LYS A 195 40.51 31.54 -6.41
C LYS A 195 41.74 31.32 -7.29
N ALA A 196 41.74 30.29 -8.14
CA ALA A 196 42.82 30.06 -9.09
C ALA A 196 42.82 31.11 -10.21
N VAL A 197 41.63 31.47 -10.72
CA VAL A 197 41.48 32.53 -11.73
C VAL A 197 41.87 33.91 -11.17
N GLU A 198 41.42 34.24 -9.95
CA GLU A 198 41.79 35.50 -9.27
C GLU A 198 43.32 35.65 -9.11
N ARG A 199 44.01 34.59 -8.70
CA ARG A 199 45.49 34.59 -8.61
C ARG A 199 46.17 34.76 -9.97
N SER A 200 45.63 34.17 -11.03
CA SER A 200 46.18 34.36 -12.38
C SER A 200 45.98 35.78 -12.91
N MET A 201 44.90 36.47 -12.51
CA MET A 201 44.66 37.86 -12.89
C MET A 201 45.58 38.83 -12.14
N GLN A 202 45.87 38.59 -10.86
CA GLN A 202 46.82 39.39 -10.08
C GLN A 202 48.24 39.32 -10.66
N HIS A 203 48.67 38.14 -11.12
CA HIS A 203 50.01 37.99 -11.69
C HIS A 203 50.18 38.66 -13.07
N ASN A 204 49.10 38.82 -13.83
CA ASN A 204 49.11 39.50 -15.15
C ASN A 204 48.91 41.02 -15.07
N GLY A 205 48.51 41.57 -13.91
CA GLY A 205 48.31 43.01 -13.71
C GLY A 205 49.56 43.78 -13.27
N ASP A 206 50.62 43.05 -12.91
CA ASP A 206 51.89 43.60 -12.42
C ASP A 206 52.98 43.67 -13.54
N ALA A 207 52.58 43.57 -14.82
CA ALA A 207 53.45 43.63 -15.99
C ALA A 207 53.16 44.86 -16.87
#